data_AF-A0A1V6JBF5-F1
#
_entry.id   AF-A0A1V6JBF5-F1
#
_cell.length_a   1.000
_cell.length_b   1.000
_cell.length_c   1.000
_cell.angle_alpha   90.00
_cell.angle_beta   90.00
_cell.angle_gamma   90.00
#
_symmetry.space_group_name_H-M   'P 1'
#
loop_
_entity.id
_entity.type
_entity.pdbx_description
1 polymer ?
#
loop_
_entity_poly.entity_id
_entity_poly.type
_entity_poly.pdbx_seq_one_letter_code
_entity_poly.pdbx_strand_id
1 'polypeptide(L)'
;MKLFYTAKKTRFVLQILFRNASYFLQYLRQIERISDRLGAELNQSMRNRELIQLMNLKKSLVYFSTSLKSNQIILDKTLTFQPLRMYADDTDLLEDVIIENKQAIEMANTYSTILSETMDAFASIISNNFNNVLKLLTSITIILAIPTMIASFLGMNVPVPLQDEPYGFLIIIALSLIVSSLLAVAINRKGWL
;
A
#
# COMPACT_ATOMS: atom_id res chain seq x y z
N MET A 1 4.24 27.60 30.46
CA MET A 1 2.78 27.87 30.45
C MET A 1 2.60 29.37 30.61
N LYS A 2 2.67 30.17 29.53
CA LYS A 2 2.52 31.63 29.61
C LYS A 2 1.06 32.01 29.32
N LEU A 3 0.56 32.89 30.18
CA LEU A 3 -0.84 33.25 30.43
C LEU A 3 -1.66 33.57 29.17
N PHE A 4 -2.86 33.00 29.11
CA PHE A 4 -3.94 33.48 28.24
C PHE A 4 -4.29 34.92 28.64
N TYR A 5 -4.11 35.88 27.72
CA TYR A 5 -4.50 37.27 27.96
C TYR A 5 -5.95 37.47 27.50
N THR A 6 -6.90 37.22 28.40
CA THR A 6 -8.36 37.33 28.14
C THR A 6 -8.84 38.76 27.88
N ALA A 7 -8.03 39.77 28.19
CA ALA A 7 -8.38 41.18 27.97
C ALA A 7 -8.32 41.61 26.49
N LYS A 8 -7.48 40.97 25.66
CA LYS A 8 -7.34 41.28 24.22
C LYS A 8 -8.02 40.19 23.38
N LYS A 9 -9.29 40.42 23.02
CA LYS A 9 -10.13 39.46 22.30
C LYS A 9 -9.48 38.91 21.02
N THR A 10 -8.85 39.76 20.21
CA THR A 10 -8.14 39.36 18.98
C THR A 10 -6.97 38.41 19.27
N ARG A 11 -6.11 38.78 20.23
CA ARG A 11 -4.95 37.96 20.62
C ARG A 11 -5.35 36.60 21.18
N PHE A 12 -6.44 36.55 21.95
CA PHE A 12 -6.96 35.29 22.48
C PHE A 12 -7.39 34.33 21.36
N VAL A 13 -8.07 34.83 20.32
CA VAL A 13 -8.46 34.01 19.16
C VAL A 13 -7.22 33.52 18.41
N LEU A 14 -6.23 34.39 18.15
CA LEU A 14 -4.98 34.01 17.49
C LEU A 14 -4.21 32.93 18.28
N GLN A 15 -4.18 33.02 19.61
CA GLN A 15 -3.56 32.00 20.47
C GLN A 15 -4.29 30.64 20.38
N ILE A 16 -5.62 30.63 20.23
CA ILE A 16 -6.38 29.39 20.00
C ILE A 16 -6.05 28.80 18.63
N LEU A 17 -5.98 29.63 17.57
CA LEU A 17 -5.63 29.19 16.22
C LEU A 17 -4.20 28.62 16.18
N PHE A 18 -3.24 29.29 16.82
CA PHE A 18 -1.88 28.79 16.98
C PHE A 18 -1.86 27.42 17.66
N ARG A 19 -2.56 27.29 18.80
CA ARG A 19 -2.62 26.02 19.53
C ARG A 19 -3.27 24.91 18.70
N ASN A 20 -4.26 25.25 17.89
CA ASN A 20 -4.90 24.31 16.96
C ASN A 20 -3.92 23.83 15.88
N ALA A 21 -3.17 24.73 15.24
CA ALA A 21 -2.13 24.38 14.27
C ALA A 21 -1.06 23.47 14.89
N SER A 22 -0.61 23.76 16.11
CA SER A 22 0.34 22.91 16.82
C SER A 22 -0.20 21.50 17.10
N TYR A 23 -1.51 21.36 17.41
CA TYR A 23 -2.14 20.04 17.56
C TYR A 23 -2.21 19.27 16.25
N PHE A 24 -2.53 19.94 15.13
CA PHE A 24 -2.49 19.31 13.80
C PHE A 24 -1.09 18.73 13.52
N LEU A 25 -0.03 19.51 13.74
CA LEU A 25 1.35 19.04 13.58
C LEU A 25 1.69 17.85 14.48
N GLN A 26 1.21 17.84 15.73
CA GLN A 26 1.42 16.72 16.65
C GLN A 26 0.75 15.44 16.15
N TYR A 27 -0.50 15.52 15.70
CA TYR A 27 -1.22 14.37 15.18
C TYR A 27 -0.65 13.88 13.85
N LEU A 28 -0.19 14.77 12.98
CA LEU A 28 0.50 14.38 11.74
C LEU A 28 1.74 13.53 12.03
N ARG A 29 2.59 13.95 12.98
CA ARG A 29 3.74 13.16 13.43
C ARG A 29 3.35 11.82 14.07
N GLN A 30 2.19 11.77 14.73
CA GLN A 30 1.69 10.51 15.28
C GLN A 30 1.24 9.55 14.17
N ILE A 31 0.54 10.07 13.15
CA ILE A 31 0.11 9.30 11.98
C ILE A 31 1.31 8.75 11.24
N GLU A 32 2.37 9.55 11.01
CA GLU A 32 3.62 9.10 10.40
C GLU A 32 4.22 7.89 11.14
N ARG A 33 4.39 7.98 12.46
CA ARG A 33 4.93 6.86 13.26
C ARG A 33 4.07 5.60 13.19
N ILE A 34 2.74 5.74 13.18
CA ILE A 34 1.83 4.59 13.06
C ILE A 34 1.92 4.01 11.63
N SER A 35 2.00 4.87 10.62
CA SER A 35 2.18 4.49 9.22
C SER A 35 3.45 3.67 9.03
N ASP A 36 4.59 4.13 9.55
CA ASP A 36 5.87 3.41 9.44
C ASP A 36 5.81 2.03 10.09
N ARG A 37 5.19 1.95 11.28
CA ARG A 37 4.99 0.67 11.97
C ARG A 37 4.11 -0.28 11.17
N LEU A 38 2.99 0.20 10.64
CA LEU A 38 2.10 -0.62 9.80
C LEU A 38 2.76 -1.04 8.50
N GLY A 39 3.58 -0.17 7.89
CA GLY A 39 4.39 -0.50 6.73
C GLY A 39 5.37 -1.65 7.00
N ALA A 40 6.05 -1.61 8.15
CA ALA A 40 6.94 -2.69 8.57
C ALA A 40 6.19 -4.02 8.85
N GLU A 41 5.04 -3.96 9.52
CA GLU A 41 4.18 -5.12 9.79
C GLU A 41 3.59 -5.72 8.49
N LEU A 42 3.23 -4.88 7.52
CA LEU A 42 2.72 -5.29 6.22
C LEU A 42 3.81 -5.95 5.37
N ASN A 43 5.06 -5.49 5.45
CA ASN A 43 6.19 -6.13 4.76
C ASN A 43 6.43 -7.58 5.24
N GLN A 44 6.18 -7.87 6.51
CA GLN A 44 6.34 -9.22 7.04
C GLN A 44 5.13 -10.12 6.77
N SER A 45 3.92 -9.57 6.89
CA SER A 45 2.69 -10.36 6.96
C SER A 45 1.87 -10.37 5.67
N MET A 46 2.00 -9.33 4.82
CA MET A 46 1.23 -9.11 3.59
C MET A 46 -0.29 -9.32 3.75
N ARG A 47 -0.86 -9.05 4.94
CA ARG A 47 -2.29 -9.29 5.18
C ARG A 47 -3.13 -8.07 4.80
N ASN A 48 -4.37 -8.35 4.39
CA ASN A 48 -5.34 -7.31 4.02
C ASN A 48 -5.67 -6.35 5.17
N ARG A 49 -5.52 -6.78 6.43
CA ARG A 49 -5.85 -5.96 7.59
C ARG A 49 -4.96 -4.71 7.67
N GLU A 50 -3.66 -4.87 7.52
CA GLU A 50 -2.68 -3.79 7.58
C GLU A 50 -2.87 -2.84 6.39
N LEU A 51 -3.17 -3.35 5.19
CA LEU A 51 -3.57 -2.52 4.04
C LEU A 51 -4.80 -1.65 4.33
N ILE A 52 -5.84 -2.22 4.94
CA ILE A 52 -7.04 -1.46 5.33
C ILE A 52 -6.69 -0.39 6.38
N GLN A 53 -5.80 -0.69 7.31
CA GLN A 53 -5.35 0.29 8.31
C GLN A 53 -4.56 1.45 7.68
N LEU A 54 -3.64 1.17 6.75
CA LEU A 54 -2.94 2.19 5.96
C LEU A 54 -3.92 3.06 5.15
N MET A 55 -4.93 2.44 4.52
CA MET A 55 -5.98 3.15 3.79
C MET A 55 -6.78 4.10 4.71
N ASN A 56 -7.10 3.66 5.93
CA ASN A 56 -7.77 4.50 6.91
C ASN A 56 -6.90 5.69 7.36
N LEU A 57 -5.59 5.48 7.57
CA LEU A 57 -4.66 6.58 7.87
C LEU A 57 -4.59 7.59 6.72
N LYS A 58 -4.52 7.11 5.46
CA LYS A 58 -4.57 7.98 4.28
C LYS A 58 -5.86 8.81 4.27
N LYS A 59 -7.02 8.18 4.54
CA LYS A 59 -8.30 8.90 4.61
C LYS A 59 -8.27 10.01 5.68
N SER A 60 -7.71 9.73 6.85
CA SER A 60 -7.51 10.74 7.90
C SER A 60 -6.62 11.89 7.43
N LEU A 61 -5.52 11.62 6.72
CA LEU A 61 -4.63 12.65 6.19
C LEU A 61 -5.30 13.53 5.13
N VAL A 62 -6.14 12.93 4.28
CA VAL A 62 -6.95 13.69 3.30
C VAL A 62 -7.88 14.65 4.03
N TYR A 63 -8.62 14.19 5.06
CA TYR A 63 -9.47 15.07 5.86
C TYR A 63 -8.67 16.16 6.58
N PHE A 64 -7.49 15.84 7.12
CA PHE A 64 -6.58 16.81 7.73
C PHE A 64 -6.17 17.90 6.72
N SER A 65 -5.71 17.51 5.53
CA SER A 65 -5.34 18.43 4.46
C SER A 65 -6.51 19.34 4.06
N THR A 66 -7.72 18.78 3.91
CA THR A 66 -8.92 19.56 3.61
C THR A 66 -9.23 20.58 4.72
N SER A 67 -9.21 20.18 5.99
CA SER A 67 -9.46 21.10 7.11
C SER A 67 -8.40 22.20 7.21
N LEU A 68 -7.12 21.83 7.07
CA LEU A 68 -6.00 22.79 7.12
C LEU A 68 -6.06 23.80 5.96
N LYS A 69 -6.43 23.37 4.75
CA LYS A 69 -6.65 24.26 3.60
C LYS A 69 -7.81 25.23 3.84
N SER A 70 -8.91 24.75 4.42
CA SER A 70 -10.03 25.63 4.81
C SER A 70 -9.61 26.66 5.85
N ASN A 71 -8.81 26.26 6.85
CA ASN A 71 -8.27 27.18 7.85
C ASN A 71 -7.33 28.21 7.21
N GLN A 72 -6.48 27.79 6.26
CA GLN A 72 -5.54 28.66 5.55
C GLN A 72 -6.24 29.82 4.88
N ILE A 73 -7.36 29.55 4.18
CA ILE A 73 -8.15 30.58 3.49
C ILE A 73 -8.65 31.65 4.47
N ILE A 74 -9.05 31.26 5.68
CA ILE A 74 -9.54 32.19 6.70
C ILE A 74 -8.38 32.98 7.31
N LEU A 75 -7.25 32.34 7.56
CA LEU A 75 -6.04 33.00 8.08
C LEU A 75 -5.51 34.06 7.10
N ASP A 76 -5.38 33.73 5.82
CA ASP A 76 -4.91 34.66 4.78
C ASP A 76 -5.86 35.86 4.61
N LYS A 77 -7.18 35.62 4.68
CA LYS A 77 -8.18 36.71 4.68
C LYS A 77 -8.07 37.59 5.93
N THR A 78 -7.79 37.02 7.09
CA THR A 78 -7.65 37.78 8.34
C THR A 78 -6.44 38.70 8.27
N LEU A 79 -5.34 38.24 7.68
CA LEU A 79 -4.12 39.04 7.48
C LEU A 79 -4.37 40.20 6.50
N THR A 80 -5.09 39.93 5.41
CA THR A 80 -5.30 40.90 4.31
C THR A 80 -6.34 41.97 4.65
N PHE A 81 -7.50 41.57 5.20
CA PHE A 81 -8.65 42.47 5.39
C PHE A 81 -8.71 43.10 6.78
N GLN A 82 -7.86 42.66 7.71
CA GLN A 82 -7.79 43.11 9.10
C GLN A 82 -9.17 43.44 9.73
N PRO A 83 -10.14 42.51 9.71
CA PRO A 83 -11.50 42.78 10.20
C PRO A 83 -11.55 43.08 11.71
N LEU A 84 -10.44 42.89 12.42
CA LEU A 84 -10.26 43.08 13.85
C LEU A 84 -9.16 44.13 14.07
N ARG A 85 -9.28 44.95 15.13
CA ARG A 85 -8.16 45.79 15.58
C ARG A 85 -7.00 44.87 16.00
N MET A 86 -5.95 44.84 15.19
CA MET A 86 -4.70 44.12 15.44
C MET A 86 -3.61 45.13 15.81
N TYR A 87 -2.83 44.80 16.85
CA TYR A 87 -1.57 45.49 17.15
C TYR A 87 -0.42 44.81 16.38
N ALA A 88 0.75 45.46 16.28
CA ALA A 88 1.91 44.89 15.57
C ALA A 88 2.23 43.44 16.03
N ASP A 89 2.32 43.21 17.35
CA ASP A 89 2.55 41.88 17.93
C ASP A 89 1.48 40.83 17.56
N ASP A 90 0.24 41.26 17.25
CA ASP A 90 -0.85 40.36 16.87
C ASP A 90 -0.73 39.96 15.38
N THR A 91 -0.21 40.86 14.53
CA THR A 91 0.08 40.57 13.12
C THR A 91 1.22 39.57 13.00
N ASP A 92 2.32 39.76 13.75
CA ASP A 92 3.46 38.83 13.77
C ASP A 92 3.01 37.42 14.18
N LEU A 93 2.18 37.32 15.23
CA LEU A 93 1.62 36.05 15.67
C LEU A 93 0.73 35.40 14.60
N LEU A 94 -0.04 36.19 13.85
CA LEU A 94 -0.88 35.66 12.76
C LEU A 94 -0.03 35.12 11.60
N GLU A 95 1.08 35.79 11.26
CA GLU A 95 2.02 35.30 10.26
C GLU A 95 2.64 33.96 10.68
N ASP A 96 3.05 33.82 11.95
CA ASP A 96 3.54 32.55 12.49
C ASP A 96 2.50 31.42 12.36
N VAL A 97 1.23 31.70 12.70
CA VAL A 97 0.13 30.73 12.55
C VAL A 97 -0.06 30.32 11.09
N ILE A 98 0.04 31.27 10.16
CA ILE A 98 -0.07 31.00 8.72
C ILE A 98 1.07 30.08 8.26
N ILE A 99 2.30 30.35 8.70
CA ILE A 99 3.46 29.53 8.34
C ILE A 99 3.31 28.11 8.88
N GLU A 100 2.95 27.94 10.16
CA GLU A 100 2.72 26.60 10.75
C GLU A 100 1.59 25.85 10.05
N ASN A 101 0.49 26.53 9.71
CA ASN A 101 -0.64 25.90 9.03
C ASN A 101 -0.28 25.46 7.60
N LYS A 102 0.47 26.28 6.85
CA LYS A 102 1.02 25.89 5.53
C LYS A 102 1.93 24.67 5.64
N GLN A 103 2.81 24.64 6.63
CA GLN A 103 3.67 23.48 6.87
C GLN A 103 2.85 22.22 7.14
N ALA A 104 1.80 22.32 7.96
CA ALA A 104 0.92 21.19 8.24
C ALA A 104 0.19 20.68 6.99
N ILE A 105 -0.23 21.57 6.07
CA ILE A 105 -0.83 21.20 4.78
C ILE A 105 0.14 20.36 3.95
N GLU A 106 1.38 20.84 3.81
CA GLU A 106 2.41 20.13 3.04
C GLU A 106 2.71 18.77 3.64
N MET A 107 2.91 18.68 4.96
CA MET A 107 3.11 17.39 5.64
C MET A 107 1.94 16.43 5.42
N ALA A 108 0.69 16.89 5.54
CA ALA A 108 -0.48 16.05 5.31
C ALA A 108 -0.54 15.51 3.87
N ASN A 109 -0.22 16.35 2.88
CA ASN A 109 -0.18 15.95 1.48
C ASN A 109 0.96 14.94 1.22
N THR A 110 2.18 15.23 1.68
CA THR A 110 3.34 14.35 1.53
C THR A 110 3.07 12.97 2.14
N TYR A 111 2.58 12.91 3.38
CA TYR A 111 2.26 11.63 4.03
C TYR A 111 1.14 10.87 3.32
N SER A 112 0.13 11.57 2.79
CA SER A 112 -0.94 10.94 2.01
C SER A 112 -0.39 10.33 0.70
N THR A 113 0.54 11.02 0.03
CA THR A 113 1.20 10.52 -1.18
C THR A 113 2.05 9.29 -0.87
N ILE A 114 2.92 9.36 0.14
CA ILE A 114 3.77 8.24 0.57
C ILE A 114 2.91 7.01 0.88
N LEU A 115 1.81 7.17 1.62
CA LEU A 115 0.90 6.07 1.93
C LEU A 115 0.26 5.47 0.67
N SER A 116 -0.10 6.30 -0.32
CA SER A 116 -0.64 5.82 -1.59
C SER A 116 0.38 4.98 -2.35
N GLU A 117 1.58 5.52 -2.55
CA GLU A 117 2.67 4.84 -3.25
C GLU A 117 3.06 3.54 -2.54
N THR A 118 3.05 3.54 -1.22
CA THR A 118 3.33 2.35 -0.40
C THR A 118 2.26 1.28 -0.64
N MET A 119 0.97 1.63 -0.60
CA MET A 119 -0.10 0.67 -0.87
C MET A 119 -0.05 0.12 -2.31
N ASP A 120 0.28 0.95 -3.29
CA ASP A 120 0.42 0.53 -4.69
C ASP A 120 1.62 -0.41 -4.89
N ALA A 121 2.73 -0.16 -4.21
CA ALA A 121 3.88 -1.05 -4.17
C ALA A 121 3.53 -2.41 -3.54
N PHE A 122 2.81 -2.42 -2.41
CA PHE A 122 2.34 -3.66 -1.80
C PHE A 122 1.36 -4.43 -2.68
N ALA A 123 0.43 -3.75 -3.36
CA ALA A 123 -0.46 -4.39 -4.33
C ALA A 123 0.32 -5.05 -5.47
N SER A 124 1.39 -4.40 -5.94
CA SER A 124 2.29 -4.93 -6.96
C SER A 124 3.06 -6.16 -6.47
N ILE A 125 3.57 -6.13 -5.24
CA ILE A 125 4.24 -7.29 -4.61
C ILE A 125 3.28 -8.47 -4.47
N ILE A 126 2.06 -8.23 -3.99
CA ILE A 126 1.02 -9.27 -3.86
C ILE A 126 0.70 -9.89 -5.23
N SER A 127 0.50 -9.05 -6.24
CA SER A 127 0.24 -9.50 -7.62
C SER A 127 1.40 -10.33 -8.18
N ASN A 128 2.64 -9.90 -7.96
CA ASN A 128 3.82 -10.64 -8.37
C ASN A 128 3.93 -12.00 -7.67
N ASN A 129 3.70 -12.03 -6.36
CA ASN A 129 3.70 -13.27 -5.58
C ASN A 129 2.62 -14.24 -6.06
N PHE A 130 1.41 -13.73 -6.31
CA PHE A 130 0.31 -14.52 -6.86
C PHE A 130 0.64 -15.08 -8.25
N ASN A 131 1.20 -14.26 -9.14
CA ASN A 131 1.66 -14.70 -10.46
C ASN A 131 2.73 -15.79 -10.36
N ASN A 132 3.65 -15.70 -9.40
CA ASN A 132 4.66 -16.74 -9.18
C ASN A 132 4.04 -18.06 -8.70
N VAL A 133 3.08 -18.00 -7.77
CA VAL A 133 2.34 -19.20 -7.31
C VAL A 133 1.55 -19.85 -8.45
N LEU A 134 0.90 -19.04 -9.30
CA LEU A 134 0.17 -19.56 -10.47
C LEU A 134 1.10 -20.20 -11.50
N LYS A 135 2.26 -19.58 -11.78
CA LYS A 135 3.27 -20.17 -12.66
C LYS A 135 3.74 -21.53 -12.14
N LEU A 136 3.99 -21.66 -10.83
CA LEU A 136 4.37 -22.91 -10.21
C LEU A 136 3.27 -23.98 -10.35
N LEU A 137 2.03 -23.65 -9.96
CA LEU A 137 0.91 -24.59 -10.02
C LEU A 137 0.62 -25.04 -11.46
N THR A 138 0.66 -24.11 -12.42
CA THR A 138 0.45 -24.39 -13.84
C THR A 138 1.55 -25.29 -14.38
N SER A 139 2.80 -25.02 -14.02
CA SER A 139 3.95 -25.84 -14.43
C SER A 139 3.82 -27.28 -13.91
N ILE A 140 3.49 -27.46 -12.62
CA ILE A 140 3.24 -28.78 -12.03
C ILE A 140 2.09 -29.48 -12.76
N THR A 141 0.99 -28.76 -13.02
CA THR A 141 -0.19 -29.31 -13.70
C THR A 141 0.15 -29.81 -15.11
N ILE A 142 0.87 -29.02 -15.91
CA ILE A 142 1.28 -29.40 -17.28
C ILE A 142 2.22 -30.62 -17.26
N ILE A 143 3.19 -30.63 -16.34
CA ILE A 143 4.16 -31.73 -16.20
C ILE A 143 3.44 -33.04 -15.84
N LEU A 144 2.45 -33.00 -14.94
CA LEU A 144 1.66 -34.16 -14.53
C LEU A 144 0.60 -34.57 -15.55
N ALA A 145 0.09 -33.65 -16.36
CA ALA A 145 -0.95 -33.93 -17.35
C ALA A 145 -0.51 -34.97 -18.38
N ILE A 146 0.76 -34.96 -18.81
CA ILE A 146 1.26 -35.86 -19.85
C ILE A 146 1.32 -37.33 -19.39
N PRO A 147 1.96 -37.67 -18.26
CA PRO A 147 1.90 -39.04 -17.75
C PRO A 147 0.50 -39.50 -17.43
N THR A 148 -0.33 -38.62 -16.87
CA THR A 148 -1.73 -38.95 -16.56
C THR A 148 -2.53 -39.25 -17.82
N MET A 149 -2.35 -38.46 -18.88
CA MET A 149 -3.02 -38.67 -20.17
C MET A 149 -2.57 -39.98 -20.83
N ILE A 150 -1.26 -40.27 -20.83
CA ILE A 150 -0.73 -41.54 -21.36
C ILE A 150 -1.27 -42.73 -20.57
N ALA A 151 -1.25 -42.68 -19.23
CA ALA A 151 -1.82 -43.72 -18.39
C ALA A 151 -3.33 -43.90 -18.63
N SER A 152 -4.07 -42.80 -18.82
CA SER A 152 -5.50 -42.84 -19.15
C SER A 152 -5.76 -43.56 -20.47
N PHE A 153 -4.97 -43.32 -21.52
CA PHE A 153 -5.10 -44.02 -22.80
C PHE A 153 -4.80 -45.52 -22.67
N LEU A 154 -3.78 -45.89 -21.90
CA LEU A 154 -3.47 -47.31 -21.63
C LEU A 154 -4.54 -48.01 -20.78
N GLY A 155 -5.25 -47.27 -19.93
CA GLY A 155 -6.38 -47.78 -19.16
C GLY A 155 -7.67 -47.95 -19.95
N MET A 156 -7.71 -47.52 -21.22
CA MET A 156 -8.86 -47.77 -22.09
C MET A 156 -8.85 -49.23 -22.56
N ASN A 157 -10.00 -49.90 -22.52
CA ASN A 157 -10.17 -51.27 -23.02
C ASN A 157 -10.17 -51.33 -24.56
N VAL A 158 -9.19 -50.69 -25.19
CA VAL A 158 -9.00 -50.62 -26.64
C VAL A 158 -7.62 -51.22 -26.94
N PRO A 159 -7.45 -52.02 -28.00
CA PRO A 159 -6.13 -52.56 -28.35
C PRO A 159 -5.14 -51.41 -28.58
N VAL A 160 -4.10 -51.37 -27.74
CA VAL A 160 -3.03 -50.35 -27.80
C VAL A 160 -1.75 -50.93 -28.39
N PRO A 161 -0.93 -50.13 -29.09
CA PRO A 161 0.38 -50.57 -29.56
C PRO A 161 1.26 -51.02 -28.37
N LEU A 162 2.07 -52.08 -28.55
CA LEU A 162 2.91 -52.70 -27.52
C LEU A 162 2.17 -53.40 -26.36
N GLN A 163 0.88 -53.73 -26.49
CA GLN A 163 0.13 -54.44 -25.45
C GLN A 163 0.58 -55.89 -25.23
N ASP A 164 1.01 -56.58 -26.29
CA ASP A 164 1.41 -58.00 -26.25
C ASP A 164 2.90 -58.21 -25.93
N GLU A 165 3.67 -57.12 -25.80
CA GLU A 165 5.11 -57.15 -25.53
C GLU A 165 5.38 -57.16 -24.02
N PRO A 166 6.22 -58.07 -23.48
CA PRO A 166 6.46 -58.21 -22.04
C PRO A 166 7.09 -56.95 -21.39
N TYR A 167 7.75 -56.09 -22.18
CA TYR A 167 8.34 -54.82 -21.73
C TYR A 167 7.56 -53.57 -22.20
N GLY A 168 6.44 -53.74 -22.92
CA GLY A 168 5.70 -52.62 -23.52
C GLY A 168 5.24 -51.57 -22.50
N PHE A 169 4.74 -52.02 -21.35
CA PHE A 169 4.32 -51.14 -20.26
C PHE A 169 5.48 -50.27 -19.71
N LEU A 170 6.66 -50.86 -19.49
CA LEU A 170 7.83 -50.16 -18.99
C LEU A 170 8.37 -49.14 -20.01
N ILE A 171 8.36 -49.49 -21.30
CA ILE A 171 8.80 -48.60 -22.39
C ILE A 171 7.92 -47.34 -22.45
N ILE A 172 6.59 -47.49 -22.35
CA ILE A 172 5.66 -46.37 -22.44
C ILE A 172 5.78 -45.45 -21.23
N ILE A 173 5.95 -46.01 -20.03
CA ILE A 173 6.22 -45.21 -18.81
C ILE A 173 7.53 -44.44 -18.94
N ALA A 174 8.61 -45.09 -19.39
CA ALA A 174 9.89 -44.42 -19.57
C ALA A 174 9.80 -43.27 -20.60
N LEU A 175 9.14 -43.50 -21.73
CA LEU A 175 8.91 -42.46 -22.74
C LEU A 175 8.09 -41.29 -22.19
N SER A 176 7.03 -41.60 -21.44
CA SER A 176 6.18 -40.60 -20.78
C SER A 176 6.97 -39.71 -19.82
N LEU A 177 7.83 -40.31 -18.98
CA LEU A 177 8.69 -39.59 -18.06
C LEU A 177 9.73 -38.74 -18.80
N ILE A 178 10.30 -39.24 -19.90
CA ILE A 178 11.24 -38.47 -20.73
C ILE A 178 10.55 -37.22 -21.31
N VAL A 179 9.36 -37.37 -21.90
CA VAL A 179 8.61 -36.24 -22.46
C VAL A 179 8.23 -35.22 -21.38
N SER A 180 7.75 -35.70 -20.23
CA SER A 180 7.42 -34.85 -19.07
C SER A 180 8.67 -34.11 -18.55
N SER A 181 9.81 -34.79 -18.45
CA SER A 181 11.09 -34.17 -18.05
C SER A 181 11.60 -33.14 -19.05
N LEU A 182 11.48 -33.40 -20.36
CA LEU A 182 11.86 -32.45 -21.40
C LEU A 182 11.02 -31.17 -21.31
N LEU A 183 9.71 -31.31 -21.06
CA LEU A 183 8.81 -30.19 -20.83
C LEU A 183 9.14 -29.42 -19.56
N ALA A 184 9.45 -30.12 -18.46
CA ALA A 184 9.90 -29.48 -17.22
C ALA A 184 11.15 -28.62 -17.46
N VAL A 185 12.13 -29.13 -18.22
CA VAL A 185 13.33 -28.37 -18.59
C VAL A 185 12.99 -27.17 -19.49
N ALA A 186 12.10 -27.33 -20.45
CA ALA A 186 11.68 -26.25 -21.35
C ALA A 186 10.94 -25.12 -20.60
N ILE A 187 10.08 -25.48 -19.63
CA ILE A 187 9.35 -24.54 -18.78
C ILE A 187 10.32 -23.81 -17.83
N ASN A 188 11.27 -24.54 -17.24
CA ASN A 188 12.29 -23.95 -16.36
C ASN A 188 13.18 -22.94 -17.11
N ARG A 189 13.60 -23.25 -18.35
CA ARG A 189 14.36 -22.29 -19.17
C ARG A 189 13.62 -20.99 -19.48
N LYS A 190 12.28 -20.98 -19.43
CA LYS A 190 11.48 -19.77 -19.61
C LYS A 190 11.30 -18.97 -18.31
N GLY A 191 11.83 -19.43 -17.17
CA GLY A 191 11.69 -18.77 -15.87
C GLY A 191 10.27 -18.87 -15.28
N TRP A 192 9.55 -19.94 -15.61
CA TRP A 192 8.21 -20.23 -15.09
C TRP A 192 8.23 -21.20 -13.90
N LEU A 193 9.35 -21.89 -13.70
CA LEU A 193 9.72 -22.64 -12.50
C LEU A 193 10.82 -21.87 -11.78
#